data_AF-A0A957VMN0-F1
#
_entry.id   AF-A0A957VMN0-F1
#
_cell.length_a   1.000
_cell.length_b   1.000
_cell.length_c   1.000
_cell.angle_alpha   90.00
_cell.angle_beta   90.00
_cell.angle_gamma   90.00
#
_symmetry.space_group_name_H-M   'P 1'
#
loop_
_entity.id
_entity.type
_entity.pdbx_description
1 polymer ?
#
loop_
_entity_poly.entity_id
_entity_poly.type
_entity_poly.pdbx_seq_one_letter_code
_entity_poly.pdbx_strand_id
1 'polypeptide(L)'
;MAENRNRNQNGNRPPSNDNGNFIGRSWFWIVLVILALFGSRLLFNRPTDISSMVGLNEIAQAISDGEVSRVVVQGDIVTAYLSGTEDLRSRKEGDESFLKSMEAFGVTQEQLQDLNIEIQNAPNSGAVFNWLIMLLPMILIFAFFIFIMRQAGGAGQNRAMQFGRSRARRMDNADRPTVTFDDVAGS
;
A
#
# COMPACT_ATOMS: atom_id res chain seq x y z
N MET A 1 35.07 -31.41 61.72
CA MET A 1 33.99 -32.02 60.90
C MET A 1 32.78 -31.10 60.97
N ALA A 2 31.97 -31.05 59.89
CA ALA A 2 30.86 -30.13 59.56
C ALA A 2 31.32 -28.80 58.92
N GLU A 3 31.49 -28.69 57.59
CA GLU A 3 30.53 -28.67 56.47
C GLU A 3 29.66 -27.39 56.38
N ASN A 4 29.99 -26.55 55.38
CA ASN A 4 29.10 -26.08 54.32
C ASN A 4 27.78 -25.35 54.70
N ARG A 5 27.67 -24.08 54.28
CA ARG A 5 26.77 -23.71 53.16
C ARG A 5 26.87 -22.25 52.72
N ASN A 6 27.37 -22.15 51.50
CA ASN A 6 27.20 -21.11 50.50
C ASN A 6 25.77 -20.51 50.50
N ARG A 7 25.63 -19.18 50.68
CA ARG A 7 24.43 -18.42 50.29
C ARG A 7 24.85 -17.26 49.40
N ASN A 8 25.07 -17.61 48.14
CA ASN A 8 25.13 -16.70 47.01
C ASN A 8 23.75 -16.01 46.89
N GLN A 9 23.65 -14.75 47.32
CA GLN A 9 22.48 -13.91 47.05
C GLN A 9 22.55 -13.44 45.60
N ASN A 10 22.17 -14.31 44.67
CA ASN A 10 21.89 -13.88 43.30
C ASN A 10 20.38 -13.77 43.16
N GLY A 11 19.87 -12.55 43.33
CA GLY A 11 18.46 -12.22 43.20
C GLY A 11 18.03 -12.37 41.75
N ASN A 12 17.45 -13.52 41.42
CA ASN A 12 16.66 -13.73 40.21
C ASN A 12 15.46 -12.78 40.23
N ARG A 13 15.60 -11.59 39.64
CA ARG A 13 14.44 -10.86 39.12
C ARG A 13 14.01 -11.58 37.84
N PRO A 14 12.74 -12.01 37.70
CA PRO A 14 12.29 -12.55 36.43
C PRO A 14 12.43 -11.46 35.35
N PRO A 15 12.79 -11.81 34.11
CA PRO A 15 12.87 -10.83 33.04
C PRO A 15 11.48 -10.21 32.86
N SER A 16 11.37 -8.91 33.04
CA SER A 16 10.18 -8.17 32.64
C SER A 16 10.09 -8.27 31.13
N ASN A 17 9.20 -9.14 30.65
CA ASN A 17 8.83 -9.17 29.24
C ASN A 17 8.00 -7.92 28.97
N ASP A 18 8.70 -6.83 28.70
CA ASP A 18 8.12 -5.56 28.30
C ASP A 18 7.61 -5.71 26.87
N ASN A 19 6.48 -6.41 26.76
CA ASN A 19 5.64 -6.43 25.58
C ASN A 19 4.90 -5.08 25.46
N GLY A 20 5.66 -3.99 25.52
CA GLY A 20 5.16 -2.63 25.46
C GLY A 20 4.53 -2.37 24.11
N ASN A 21 3.20 -2.49 24.03
CA ASN A 21 2.32 -1.98 22.97
C ASN A 21 2.97 -1.90 21.57
N PHE A 22 3.55 -3.00 21.08
CA PHE A 22 4.15 -3.02 19.75
C PHE A 22 3.14 -2.56 18.70
N ILE A 23 1.87 -2.94 18.88
CA ILE A 23 0.74 -2.54 18.02
C ILE A 23 0.57 -1.01 17.93
N GLY A 24 0.75 -0.28 19.04
CA GLY A 24 0.59 1.18 19.06
C GLY A 24 1.73 1.93 18.34
N ARG A 25 2.95 1.38 18.38
CA ARG A 25 4.13 1.96 17.70
C ARG A 25 4.30 1.42 16.27
N SER A 26 3.81 0.22 15.99
CA SER A 26 3.80 -0.42 14.66
C SER A 26 2.77 0.21 13.72
N TRP A 27 1.66 0.74 14.23
CA TRP A 27 0.70 1.48 13.40
C TRP A 27 1.37 2.62 12.63
N PHE A 28 2.25 3.40 13.29
CA PHE A 28 3.01 4.46 12.63
C PHE A 28 3.86 3.92 11.47
N TRP A 29 4.57 2.81 11.68
CA TRP A 29 5.39 2.18 10.63
C TRP A 29 4.56 1.59 9.49
N ILE A 30 3.37 1.05 9.78
CA ILE A 30 2.44 0.55 8.75
C ILE A 30 1.95 1.71 7.87
N VAL A 31 1.52 2.81 8.49
CA VAL A 31 1.09 4.03 7.76
C VAL A 31 2.25 4.61 6.95
N LEU A 32 3.47 4.63 7.50
CA LEU A 32 4.66 5.11 6.81
C LEU A 32 5.00 4.25 5.59
N VAL A 33 4.92 2.93 5.69
CA VAL A 33 5.13 2.02 4.54
C VAL A 33 4.05 2.22 3.48
N ILE A 34 2.78 2.35 3.87
CA ILE A 34 1.69 2.64 2.92
C ILE A 34 1.93 3.98 2.22
N LEU A 35 2.31 5.01 2.96
CA LEU A 35 2.59 6.34 2.42
C LEU A 35 3.85 6.35 1.55
N ALA A 36 4.86 5.54 1.88
CA ALA A 36 6.05 5.34 1.06
C ALA A 36 5.72 4.58 -0.24
N LEU A 37 4.84 3.58 -0.19
CA LEU A 37 4.36 2.86 -1.38
C LEU A 37 3.48 3.74 -2.28
N PHE A 38 2.69 4.65 -1.69
CA PHE A 38 1.85 5.58 -2.45
C PHE A 38 2.66 6.79 -2.96
N GLY A 39 3.58 7.30 -2.15
CA GLY A 39 4.50 8.37 -2.51
C GLY A 39 5.56 7.93 -3.52
N SER A 40 5.99 6.67 -3.47
CA SER A 40 6.86 6.11 -4.52
C SER A 40 6.12 6.08 -5.87
N ARG A 41 4.81 5.86 -5.90
CA ARG A 41 4.03 6.05 -7.14
C ARG A 41 4.11 7.50 -7.62
N LEU A 42 4.01 8.52 -6.77
CA LEU A 42 4.17 9.91 -7.21
C LEU A 42 5.58 10.21 -7.76
N LEU A 43 6.61 9.53 -7.26
CA LEU A 43 8.00 9.74 -7.68
C LEU A 43 8.42 8.87 -8.89
N PHE A 44 7.81 7.69 -9.06
CA PHE A 44 8.20 6.69 -10.07
C PHE A 44 7.12 6.39 -11.11
N ASN A 45 5.84 6.67 -10.87
CA ASN A 45 4.88 6.80 -11.97
C ASN A 45 5.15 8.14 -12.63
N ARG A 46 6.06 8.13 -13.62
CA ARG A 46 5.88 9.05 -14.74
C ARG A 46 4.46 8.81 -15.25
N PRO A 47 3.66 9.85 -15.51
CA PRO A 47 2.38 9.66 -16.18
C PRO A 47 2.69 8.81 -17.42
N THR A 48 2.08 7.63 -17.51
CA THR A 48 1.90 6.98 -18.80
C THR A 48 1.03 7.95 -19.57
N ASP A 49 1.67 8.91 -20.22
CA ASP A 49 1.02 9.94 -21.00
C ASP A 49 0.33 9.24 -22.17
N ILE A 50 -0.96 8.96 -21.98
CA ILE A 50 -1.89 8.67 -23.07
C ILE A 50 -2.10 9.96 -23.90
N SER A 51 -1.65 11.11 -23.39
CA SER A 51 -1.71 12.45 -23.99
C SER A 51 -0.66 12.74 -25.08
N SER A 52 0.32 11.87 -25.32
CA SER A 52 1.32 12.06 -26.39
C SER A 52 1.20 11.07 -27.54
N MET A 53 0.03 10.44 -27.73
CA MET A 53 -0.21 9.64 -28.92
C MET A 53 -0.25 10.52 -30.17
N VAL A 54 0.69 10.29 -31.07
CA VAL A 54 0.77 10.94 -32.39
C VAL A 54 0.07 10.11 -33.45
N GLY A 55 -0.22 10.74 -34.59
CA GLY A 55 -0.77 10.04 -35.75
C GLY A 55 0.22 9.02 -36.30
N LEU A 56 -0.29 7.92 -36.86
CA LEU A 56 0.55 6.87 -37.45
C LEU A 56 1.37 7.40 -38.65
N ASN A 57 0.83 8.43 -39.32
CA ASN A 57 1.52 9.20 -40.36
C ASN A 57 2.76 9.95 -39.86
N GLU A 58 2.78 10.38 -38.59
CA GLU A 58 3.92 11.10 -38.01
C GLU A 58 5.08 10.13 -37.74
N ILE A 59 4.77 8.91 -37.30
CA ILE A 59 5.76 7.83 -37.21
C ILE A 59 6.29 7.47 -38.60
N ALA A 60 5.41 7.38 -39.61
CA ALA A 60 5.84 7.08 -40.98
C ALA A 60 6.78 8.17 -41.54
N GLN A 61 6.50 9.44 -41.25
CA GLN A 61 7.39 10.56 -41.60
C GLN A 61 8.73 10.45 -40.89
N ALA A 62 8.74 10.26 -39.57
CA ALA A 62 9.99 10.11 -38.81
C ALA A 62 10.86 8.93 -39.28
N ILE A 63 10.24 7.81 -39.72
CA ILE A 63 10.94 6.69 -40.34
C ILE A 63 11.52 7.10 -41.70
N SER A 64 10.73 7.81 -42.51
CA SER A 64 11.16 8.27 -43.84
C SER A 64 12.32 9.27 -43.75
N ASP A 65 12.32 10.10 -42.72
CA ASP A 65 13.36 11.10 -42.44
C ASP A 65 14.61 10.48 -41.79
N GLY A 66 14.58 9.19 -41.45
CA GLY A 66 15.69 8.46 -40.86
C GLY A 66 15.98 8.83 -39.39
N GLU A 67 15.02 9.43 -38.69
CA GLU A 67 15.17 9.86 -37.31
C GLU A 67 14.92 8.73 -36.29
N VAL A 68 14.29 7.64 -36.76
CA VAL A 68 13.89 6.50 -35.94
C VAL A 68 15.00 5.46 -35.88
N SER A 69 15.43 5.13 -34.66
CA SER A 69 16.47 4.11 -34.40
C SER A 69 15.91 2.70 -34.23
N ARG A 70 14.70 2.59 -33.66
CA ARG A 70 14.04 1.32 -33.35
C ARG A 70 12.54 1.53 -33.30
N VAL A 71 11.78 0.54 -33.77
CA VAL A 71 10.33 0.48 -33.56
C VAL A 71 9.98 -0.76 -32.76
N VAL A 72 9.13 -0.58 -31.75
CA VAL A 72 8.55 -1.66 -30.96
C VAL A 72 7.04 -1.68 -31.19
N VAL A 73 6.52 -2.82 -31.65
CA VAL A 73 5.08 -3.05 -31.85
C VAL A 73 4.58 -3.97 -30.74
N GLN A 74 3.65 -3.48 -29.92
CA GLN A 74 3.04 -4.17 -28.78
C GLN A 74 1.51 -4.20 -28.93
N GLY A 75 0.99 -5.28 -29.52
CA GLY A 75 -0.44 -5.36 -29.88
C GLY A 75 -0.80 -4.22 -30.85
N ASP A 76 -1.69 -3.32 -30.42
CA ASP A 76 -2.12 -2.16 -31.21
C ASP A 76 -1.20 -0.93 -31.03
N ILE A 77 -0.29 -0.96 -30.05
CA ILE A 77 0.57 0.18 -29.74
C ILE A 77 1.88 0.06 -30.50
N VAL A 78 2.26 1.13 -31.18
CA VAL A 78 3.54 1.29 -31.86
C VAL A 78 4.34 2.36 -31.12
N THR A 79 5.58 2.04 -30.74
CA THR A 79 6.53 2.99 -30.16
C THR A 79 7.73 3.13 -31.09
N ALA A 80 8.00 4.34 -31.57
CA ALA A 80 9.17 4.67 -32.35
C ALA A 80 10.17 5.42 -31.46
N TYR A 81 11.38 4.89 -31.35
CA TYR A 81 12.47 5.45 -30.54
C TYR A 81 13.34 6.36 -31.40
N LEU A 82 13.35 7.65 -31.07
CA LEU A 82 14.10 8.65 -31.83
C LEU A 82 15.48 8.90 -31.22
N SER A 83 16.46 9.19 -32.07
CA SER A 83 17.82 9.47 -31.63
C SER A 83 17.94 10.93 -31.15
N GLY A 84 17.57 11.19 -29.88
CA GLY A 84 17.84 12.47 -29.21
C GLY A 84 16.64 13.37 -28.95
N THR A 85 15.43 12.93 -29.30
CA THR A 85 14.16 13.60 -28.98
C THR A 85 13.24 12.64 -28.19
N GLU A 86 12.03 13.09 -27.86
CA GLU A 86 11.05 12.22 -27.21
C GLU A 86 10.57 11.12 -28.16
N ASP A 87 10.38 9.91 -27.62
CA ASP A 87 9.85 8.78 -28.37
C ASP A 87 8.41 9.06 -28.83
N LEU A 88 8.11 8.68 -30.07
CA LEU A 88 6.78 8.80 -30.62
C LEU A 88 5.97 7.53 -30.31
N ARG A 89 4.71 7.70 -29.94
CA ARG A 89 3.78 6.60 -29.73
C ARG A 89 2.54 6.77 -30.58
N SER A 90 2.11 5.71 -31.25
CA SER A 90 0.86 5.72 -32.00
C SER A 90 0.10 4.41 -31.79
N ARG A 91 -1.14 4.40 -32.28
CA ARG A 91 -1.99 3.22 -32.30
C ARG A 91 -2.23 2.82 -33.75
N LYS A 92 -1.92 1.57 -34.09
CA LYS A 92 -2.28 0.98 -35.38
C LYS A 92 -3.67 0.34 -35.30
N GLU A 93 -4.28 0.13 -36.47
CA GLU A 93 -5.48 -0.70 -36.56
C GLU A 93 -5.11 -2.15 -36.22
N GLY A 94 -5.98 -2.83 -35.45
CA GLY A 94 -5.59 -4.05 -34.71
C GLY A 94 -5.11 -5.18 -35.61
N ASP A 95 -5.86 -5.51 -36.66
CA ASP A 95 -5.54 -6.62 -37.55
C ASP A 95 -4.58 -6.24 -38.69
N GLU A 96 -4.23 -4.96 -38.85
CA GLU A 96 -3.33 -4.54 -39.92
C GLU A 96 -1.86 -4.73 -39.52
N SER A 97 -1.05 -5.27 -40.44
CA SER A 97 0.39 -5.36 -40.25
C SER A 97 1.00 -3.96 -40.22
N PHE A 98 1.82 -3.67 -39.20
CA PHE A 98 2.53 -2.38 -39.08
C PHE A 98 3.29 -2.03 -40.37
N LEU A 99 3.98 -3.01 -40.97
CA LEU A 99 4.72 -2.82 -42.21
C LEU A 99 3.82 -2.34 -43.34
N LYS A 100 2.63 -2.94 -43.47
CA LYS A 100 1.66 -2.57 -44.50
C LYS A 100 1.11 -1.17 -44.30
N SER A 101 0.84 -0.79 -43.04
CA SER A 101 0.41 0.57 -42.73
C SER A 101 1.51 1.58 -43.07
N MET A 102 2.79 1.28 -42.81
CA MET A 102 3.91 2.16 -43.18
C MET A 102 4.08 2.31 -44.69
N GLU A 103 3.97 1.22 -45.44
CA GLU A 103 3.97 1.25 -46.92
C GLU A 103 2.82 2.13 -47.45
N ALA A 104 1.63 2.05 -46.84
CA ALA A 104 0.49 2.88 -47.22
C ALA A 104 0.71 4.38 -46.98
N PHE A 105 1.57 4.75 -46.02
CA PHE A 105 1.98 6.14 -45.77
C PHE A 105 3.21 6.57 -46.59
N GLY A 106 3.74 5.69 -47.45
CA GLY A 106 4.82 6.02 -48.39
C GLY A 106 6.24 5.69 -47.90
N VAL A 107 6.38 4.95 -46.80
CA VAL A 107 7.70 4.45 -46.35
C VAL A 107 8.19 3.38 -47.31
N THR A 108 9.43 3.48 -47.79
CA THR A 108 9.97 2.51 -48.75
C THR A 108 10.37 1.21 -48.08
N GLN A 109 10.41 0.14 -48.87
CA GLN A 109 10.81 -1.16 -48.35
C GLN A 109 12.29 -1.21 -47.94
N GLU A 110 13.16 -0.38 -48.54
CA GLU A 110 14.55 -0.27 -48.08
C GLU A 110 14.63 0.35 -46.69
N GLN A 111 13.85 1.40 -46.41
CA GLN A 111 13.82 2.08 -45.11
C GLN A 111 13.32 1.14 -44.01
N LEU A 112 12.31 0.31 -44.30
CA LEU A 112 11.80 -0.68 -43.35
C LEU A 112 12.77 -1.83 -43.09
N GLN A 113 13.62 -2.18 -44.05
CA GLN A 113 14.62 -3.24 -43.90
C GLN A 113 15.82 -2.81 -43.06
N ASP A 114 16.22 -1.54 -43.15
CA ASP A 114 17.32 -0.99 -42.36
C ASP A 114 16.91 -0.73 -40.89
N LEU A 115 15.60 -0.61 -40.64
CA LEU A 115 15.05 -0.34 -39.32
C LEU A 115 15.00 -1.59 -38.43
N ASN A 116 15.40 -1.45 -37.17
CA ASN A 116 15.21 -2.51 -36.18
C ASN A 116 13.75 -2.53 -35.67
N ILE A 117 12.94 -3.46 -36.18
CA ILE A 117 11.54 -3.63 -35.83
C ILE A 117 11.38 -4.83 -34.89
N GLU A 118 10.99 -4.57 -33.65
CA GLU A 118 10.72 -5.59 -32.64
C GLU A 118 9.22 -5.77 -32.43
N ILE A 119 8.71 -6.96 -32.75
CA ILE A 119 7.32 -7.34 -32.46
C ILE A 119 7.29 -8.03 -31.11
N GLN A 120 6.69 -7.37 -30.11
CA GLN A 120 6.56 -7.88 -28.76
C GLN A 120 5.09 -8.18 -28.46
N ASN A 121 4.85 -9.26 -27.72
CA ASN A 121 3.52 -9.50 -27.17
C ASN A 121 3.22 -8.40 -26.16
N ALA A 122 2.04 -7.78 -26.25
CA ALA A 122 1.60 -6.83 -25.23
C ALA A 122 1.69 -7.51 -23.85
N PRO A 123 2.43 -6.94 -22.89
CA PRO A 123 2.63 -7.58 -21.60
C PRO A 123 1.30 -7.63 -20.82
N ASN A 124 0.57 -8.74 -20.96
CA ASN A 124 -0.61 -9.05 -20.14
C ASN A 124 -0.28 -9.18 -18.65
N SER A 125 1.00 -9.29 -18.30
CA SER A 125 1.49 -9.38 -16.91
C SER A 125 1.22 -8.11 -16.10
N GLY A 126 1.17 -6.94 -16.75
CA GLY A 126 0.86 -5.68 -16.07
C GLY A 126 -0.59 -5.60 -15.58
N ALA A 127 -1.52 -6.22 -16.30
CA ALA A 127 -2.94 -6.16 -15.96
C ALA A 127 -3.24 -6.86 -14.64
N VAL A 128 -2.75 -8.08 -14.43
CA VAL A 128 -2.98 -8.85 -13.19
C VAL A 128 -2.33 -8.17 -11.99
N PHE A 129 -1.09 -7.68 -12.14
CA PHE A 129 -0.39 -6.97 -11.06
C PHE A 129 -1.07 -5.64 -10.72
N ASN A 130 -1.52 -4.88 -11.72
CA ASN A 130 -2.26 -3.64 -11.52
C ASN A 130 -3.60 -3.90 -10.81
N TRP A 131 -4.32 -4.95 -11.20
CA TRP A 131 -5.53 -5.41 -10.52
C TRP A 131 -5.28 -5.78 -9.06
N LEU A 132 -4.19 -6.49 -8.77
CA LEU A 132 -3.85 -6.89 -7.40
C LEU A 132 -3.52 -5.68 -6.51
N ILE A 133 -2.82 -4.69 -7.07
CA ILE A 133 -2.54 -3.43 -6.37
C ILE A 133 -3.81 -2.61 -6.18
N MET A 134 -4.72 -2.61 -7.15
CA MET A 134 -6.02 -1.94 -7.03
C MET A 134 -6.89 -2.56 -5.93
N LEU A 135 -6.76 -3.87 -5.69
CA LEU A 135 -7.44 -4.57 -4.59
C LEU A 135 -6.77 -4.36 -3.22
N LEU A 136 -5.50 -3.95 -3.18
CA LEU A 136 -4.74 -3.76 -1.93
C LEU A 136 -5.44 -2.79 -0.94
N PRO A 137 -5.93 -1.60 -1.34
CA PRO A 137 -6.66 -0.70 -0.43
C PRO A 137 -7.93 -1.35 0.14
N MET A 138 -8.67 -2.09 -0.68
CA MET A 138 -9.88 -2.79 -0.26
C MET A 138 -9.56 -3.86 0.79
N ILE A 139 -8.55 -4.69 0.52
CA ILE A 139 -8.08 -5.73 1.45
C ILE A 139 -7.58 -5.10 2.76
N LEU A 140 -6.85 -3.99 2.70
CA LEU A 140 -6.37 -3.28 3.89
C LEU A 140 -7.52 -2.77 4.76
N ILE A 141 -8.59 -2.24 4.17
CA ILE A 141 -9.79 -1.82 4.90
C ILE A 141 -10.44 -3.02 5.59
N PHE A 142 -10.66 -4.13 4.87
CA PHE A 142 -11.22 -5.34 5.46
C PHE A 142 -10.33 -5.90 6.58
N ALA A 143 -9.02 -5.97 6.36
CA ALA A 143 -8.05 -6.42 7.37
C ALA A 143 -8.04 -5.51 8.60
N PHE A 144 -8.18 -4.20 8.42
CA PHE A 144 -8.29 -3.22 9.52
C PHE A 144 -9.55 -3.44 10.35
N PHE A 145 -10.72 -3.64 9.72
CA PHE A 145 -11.95 -3.96 10.46
C PHE A 145 -11.87 -5.31 11.18
N ILE A 146 -11.33 -6.34 10.53
CA ILE A 146 -11.09 -7.64 11.17
C ILE A 146 -10.14 -7.48 12.36
N PHE A 147 -9.09 -6.67 12.23
CA PHE A 147 -8.16 -6.38 13.31
C PHE A 147 -8.86 -5.72 14.51
N ILE A 148 -9.71 -4.71 14.28
CA ILE A 148 -10.52 -4.07 15.32
C ILE A 148 -11.46 -5.08 15.98
N MET A 149 -12.18 -5.89 15.20
CA MET A 149 -13.10 -6.90 15.74
C MET A 149 -12.36 -7.94 16.58
N ARG A 150 -11.16 -8.35 16.15
CA ARG A 150 -10.33 -9.30 16.90
C ARG A 150 -9.79 -8.68 18.20
N GLN A 151 -9.46 -7.40 18.20
CA GLN A 151 -9.01 -6.68 19.40
C GLN A 151 -10.16 -6.39 20.37
N ALA A 152 -11.35 -6.07 19.84
CA ALA A 152 -12.57 -5.88 20.61
C ALA A 152 -13.10 -7.19 21.20
N GLY A 153 -12.95 -8.33 20.50
CA GLY A 153 -13.32 -9.66 21.01
C GLY A 153 -12.49 -10.13 22.20
N GLY A 154 -11.19 -9.78 22.25
CA GLY A 154 -10.29 -10.16 23.36
C GLY A 154 -10.40 -9.28 24.62
N ALA A 155 -10.78 -8.00 24.48
CA ALA A 155 -10.88 -7.05 25.60
C ALA A 155 -12.33 -6.64 25.96
N GLY A 156 -13.30 -6.91 25.08
CA GLY A 156 -14.69 -6.44 25.17
C GLY A 156 -15.70 -7.47 25.66
N GLN A 157 -15.43 -8.78 25.54
CA GLN A 157 -16.33 -9.83 26.05
C GLN A 157 -16.53 -9.71 27.58
N ASN A 158 -15.50 -9.23 28.29
CA ASN A 158 -15.61 -8.97 29.73
C ASN A 158 -16.25 -7.62 30.07
N ARG A 159 -16.29 -6.62 29.18
CA ARG A 159 -16.90 -5.30 29.49
C ARG A 159 -18.40 -5.29 29.22
N ALA A 160 -18.87 -5.97 28.18
CA ALA A 160 -20.30 -6.10 27.91
C ALA A 160 -21.03 -6.91 29.01
N MET A 161 -20.37 -7.90 29.62
CA MET A 161 -20.89 -8.64 30.79
C MET A 161 -20.74 -7.89 32.13
N GLN A 162 -20.06 -6.73 32.17
CA GLN A 162 -19.92 -5.91 33.38
C GLN A 162 -21.05 -4.88 33.54
N PHE A 163 -21.85 -4.61 32.51
CA PHE A 163 -23.03 -3.73 32.60
C PHE A 163 -24.16 -4.28 33.50
N GLY A 164 -24.07 -5.53 33.97
CA GLY A 164 -24.99 -6.14 34.94
C GLY A 164 -24.46 -6.28 36.37
N ARG A 165 -23.18 -5.98 36.64
CA ARG A 165 -22.61 -6.04 37.99
C ARG A 165 -22.37 -4.62 38.51
N SER A 166 -23.43 -3.97 38.99
CA SER A 166 -23.30 -2.80 39.85
C SER A 166 -22.43 -3.17 41.05
N ARG A 167 -21.16 -2.74 41.07
CA ARG A 167 -20.43 -2.57 42.33
C ARG A 167 -21.02 -1.33 42.99
N ALA A 168 -22.15 -1.52 43.69
CA ALA A 168 -22.52 -0.60 44.75
C ALA A 168 -21.37 -0.65 45.77
N ARG A 169 -20.49 0.34 45.73
CA ARG A 169 -19.64 0.63 46.89
C ARG A 169 -20.62 1.03 47.99
N ARG A 170 -20.91 0.09 48.91
CA ARG A 170 -21.42 0.48 50.21
C ARG A 170 -20.34 1.37 50.81
N MET A 171 -20.62 2.66 50.84
CA MET A 171 -19.98 3.58 51.76
C MET A 171 -20.45 3.12 53.15
N ASP A 172 -19.78 2.11 53.70
CA ASP A 172 -19.89 1.88 55.13
C ASP A 172 -19.16 3.06 55.79
N ASN A 173 -19.96 3.86 56.50
CA ASN A 173 -19.57 4.91 57.44
C ASN A 173 -18.92 6.16 56.83
N ALA A 174 -19.70 6.91 56.06
CA ALA A 174 -19.58 8.37 56.09
C ALA A 174 -20.26 8.86 57.38
N ASP A 175 -19.49 9.56 58.21
CA ASP A 175 -19.89 10.28 59.42
C ASP A 175 -21.35 10.79 59.37
N ARG A 176 -22.24 10.05 60.03
CA ARG A 176 -23.52 10.59 60.48
C ARG A 176 -23.38 10.86 61.97
N PRO A 177 -23.05 12.08 62.40
CA PRO A 177 -23.21 12.43 63.80
C PRO A 177 -24.70 12.31 64.13
N THR A 178 -25.03 11.34 64.97
CA THR A 178 -26.37 11.18 65.51
C THR A 178 -26.51 12.25 66.58
N VAL A 179 -27.12 13.38 66.23
CA VAL A 179 -27.54 14.37 67.22
C VAL A 179 -28.76 13.81 67.96
N THR A 180 -28.58 13.52 69.25
CA THR A 180 -29.65 13.21 70.19
C THR A 180 -30.12 14.50 70.88
N PHE A 181 -31.41 14.58 71.19
CA PHE A 181 -32.04 15.74 71.86
C PHE A 181 -31.55 15.99 73.30
N ASP A 182 -30.62 15.19 73.81
CA ASP A 182 -29.96 15.44 75.10
C ASP A 182 -29.09 16.70 75.06
N ASP A 183 -28.66 17.15 73.88
CA ASP A 183 -27.72 18.28 73.70
C ASP A 183 -28.38 19.66 73.63
N VAL A 184 -29.67 19.78 74.00
CA VAL A 184 -30.41 21.07 74.03
C VAL A 184 -30.90 21.48 75.41
N ALA A 185 -30.52 20.76 76.48
CA ALA A 185 -30.89 21.09 77.86
C ALA A 185 -29.66 21.19 78.78
N GLY A 186 -28.85 22.23 78.60
CA GLY A 186 -27.79 22.55 79.57
C GLY A 186 -26.75 23.53 79.07
N SER A 187 -27.01 24.83 79.28
CA SER A 187 -25.98 25.87 79.44
C SER A 187 -25.56 25.97 80.90
#